data_AF-A0AAJ6GII8-F1
#
_entry.id   AF-A0AAJ6GII8-F1
#
_cell.length_a   1.000
_cell.length_b   1.000
_cell.length_c   1.000
_cell.angle_alpha   90.00
_cell.angle_beta   90.00
_cell.angle_gamma   90.00
#
_symmetry.space_group_name_H-M   'P 1'
#
loop_
_entity.id
_entity.type
_entity.pdbx_description
1 polymer ?
#
loop_
_entity_poly.entity_id
_entity_poly.type
_entity_poly.pdbx_seq_one_letter_code
_entity_poly.pdbx_strand_id
1 'polypeptide(L)'
;MEQPKEYNDIIDLIKWLKFDLEQQKDEISKKNKIDKNEIKENNLILNIGKKESFTFEKEDEDKIIINCPIIFNEFIDKKNNKINYKINLSNCIFTNNAKFNRLIYKNKLIYNNEVNFSYSIFDTNITITHVIFNGIVNFQKSLFNNEICIDNTTFNNNLYFNNSIFNSSVNLDNNNIFNGVVDFSESIFNNNVLLMYSEFNSILNFRYATINFNYISLININTIVIIFDNIQFKNTDYKLLIKNDYIGCYKHNKFSFNNIDLNGKIEIRNIGINEVDFTNTFIYGGLINTVNFKVHKFANRESALFLKQQAYDRNNAIDALEYKAKEIECHKDDLIKSSKYIIQNKEYSFTKKTKELYKIVGDIASIYLSSFYSDNGQNWIKALAMTIFVTAICFTVFYIPDLTQSNIIRFYYKNLFPELIKYFIPTDYTLLIKYAASSLNLLLKIFGVLVYFLGKVLFWYGSVQTVTAFRKFSKGA
;
A
#
# COMPACT_ATOMS: atom_id res chain seq x y z
N MET A 1 -31.74 33.30 25.59
CA MET A 1 -31.46 32.08 26.35
C MET A 1 -29.96 31.88 26.30
N GLU A 2 -29.34 31.62 27.44
CA GLU A 2 -27.92 31.23 27.48
C GLU A 2 -27.80 29.72 27.29
N GLN A 3 -26.66 29.27 26.77
CA GLN A 3 -26.44 27.85 26.52
C GLN A 3 -26.29 27.08 27.85
N PRO A 4 -27.07 26.01 28.07
CA PRO A 4 -26.85 25.10 29.18
C PRO A 4 -25.45 24.48 29.14
N LYS A 5 -24.81 24.39 30.31
CA LYS A 5 -23.56 23.63 30.47
C LYS A 5 -23.78 22.11 30.49
N GLU A 6 -24.98 21.68 30.83
CA GLU A 6 -25.36 20.27 30.95
C GLU A 6 -26.76 20.05 30.41
N TYR A 7 -26.93 18.95 29.65
CA TYR A 7 -28.19 18.50 29.10
C TYR A 7 -28.54 17.12 29.65
N ASN A 8 -29.45 17.09 30.63
CA ASN A 8 -29.96 15.86 31.24
C ASN A 8 -31.20 15.29 30.52
N ASP A 9 -31.90 16.12 29.75
CA ASP A 9 -33.06 15.73 28.95
C ASP A 9 -32.86 16.15 27.49
N ILE A 10 -33.27 15.27 26.56
CA ILE A 10 -33.28 15.54 25.12
C ILE A 10 -34.21 16.71 24.77
N ILE A 11 -35.28 16.92 25.55
CA ILE A 11 -36.23 18.01 25.33
C ILE A 11 -35.51 19.37 25.47
N ASP A 12 -34.68 19.53 26.49
CA ASP A 12 -33.98 20.80 26.73
C ASP A 12 -32.86 21.04 25.71
N LEU A 13 -32.20 19.97 25.27
CA LEU A 13 -31.24 20.00 24.17
C LEU A 13 -31.91 20.49 22.87
N ILE A 14 -33.08 19.93 22.53
CA ILE A 14 -33.84 20.33 21.34
C ILE A 14 -34.34 21.78 21.46
N LYS A 15 -34.84 22.20 22.63
CA LYS A 15 -35.26 23.58 22.87
C LYS A 15 -34.11 24.56 22.62
N TRP A 16 -32.92 24.25 23.14
CA TRP A 16 -31.71 25.05 22.90
C TRP A 16 -31.38 25.12 21.40
N LEU A 17 -31.30 23.98 20.72
CA LEU A 17 -30.98 23.94 19.29
C LEU A 17 -31.96 24.78 18.46
N LYS A 18 -33.26 24.70 18.72
CA LYS A 18 -34.26 25.53 18.04
C LYS A 18 -34.07 27.02 18.31
N PHE A 19 -33.80 27.38 19.56
CA PHE A 19 -33.52 28.77 19.93
C PHE A 19 -32.28 29.31 19.20
N ASP A 20 -31.18 28.55 19.21
CA ASP A 20 -29.91 28.93 18.57
C ASP A 20 -30.05 29.04 17.05
N LEU A 21 -30.78 28.13 16.40
CA LEU A 21 -31.07 28.21 14.96
C LEU A 21 -31.80 29.50 14.57
N GLU A 22 -32.77 29.94 15.37
CA GLU A 22 -33.47 31.21 15.11
C GLU A 22 -32.53 32.41 15.29
N GLN A 23 -31.65 32.40 16.31
CA GLN A 23 -30.62 33.45 16.44
C GLN A 23 -29.67 33.49 15.23
N GLN A 24 -29.23 32.32 14.74
CA GLN A 24 -28.39 32.24 13.54
C GLN A 24 -29.11 32.82 12.31
N LYS A 25 -30.41 32.52 12.12
CA LYS A 25 -31.21 33.10 11.03
C LYS A 25 -31.30 34.62 11.15
N ASP A 26 -31.49 35.15 12.35
CA ASP A 26 -31.55 36.59 12.61
C ASP A 26 -30.23 37.29 12.25
N GLU A 27 -29.11 36.72 12.66
CA GLU A 27 -27.77 37.24 12.35
C GLU A 27 -27.49 37.22 10.84
N ILE A 28 -27.77 36.09 10.18
CA ILE A 28 -27.55 35.92 8.73
C ILE A 28 -28.48 36.85 7.94
N SER A 29 -29.75 36.95 8.31
CA SER A 29 -30.74 37.83 7.69
C SER A 29 -30.31 39.29 7.78
N LYS A 30 -29.92 39.76 8.98
CA LYS A 30 -29.44 41.13 9.19
C LYS A 30 -28.16 41.42 8.40
N LYS A 31 -27.19 40.49 8.42
CA LYS A 31 -25.91 40.65 7.73
C LYS A 31 -26.06 40.70 6.21
N ASN A 32 -26.91 39.85 5.65
CA ASN A 32 -27.03 39.67 4.20
C ASN A 32 -28.24 40.39 3.58
N LYS A 33 -29.10 41.02 4.39
CA LYS A 33 -30.35 41.69 3.97
C LYS A 33 -31.29 40.77 3.19
N ILE A 34 -31.45 39.53 3.65
CA ILE A 34 -32.35 38.52 3.07
C ILE A 34 -33.44 38.13 4.09
N ASP A 35 -34.59 37.66 3.61
CA ASP A 35 -35.62 37.12 4.51
C ASP A 35 -35.11 35.86 5.22
N LYS A 36 -35.42 35.72 6.52
CA LYS A 36 -35.07 34.54 7.33
C LYS A 36 -35.59 33.25 6.71
N ASN A 37 -36.75 33.29 6.05
CA ASN A 37 -37.38 32.14 5.40
C ASN A 37 -36.62 31.64 4.17
N GLU A 38 -35.77 32.48 3.58
CA GLU A 38 -34.93 32.12 2.42
C GLU A 38 -33.61 31.44 2.84
N ILE A 39 -33.28 31.44 4.14
CA ILE A 39 -32.05 30.85 4.66
C ILE A 39 -32.18 29.31 4.66
N LYS A 40 -31.36 28.68 3.82
CA LYS A 40 -31.30 27.22 3.70
C LYS A 40 -30.64 26.57 4.92
N GLU A 41 -31.12 25.39 5.29
CA GLU A 41 -30.63 24.60 6.45
C GLU A 41 -29.12 24.29 6.39
N ASN A 42 -28.56 24.13 5.18
CA ASN A 42 -27.12 23.88 5.00
C ASN A 42 -26.21 25.07 5.33
N ASN A 43 -26.80 26.26 5.52
CA ASN A 43 -26.10 27.45 6.00
C ASN A 43 -26.19 27.58 7.54
N LEU A 44 -26.93 26.69 8.21
CA LEU A 44 -27.15 26.69 9.64
C LEU A 44 -26.42 25.53 10.32
N ILE A 45 -26.17 25.68 11.62
CA ILE A 45 -25.44 24.72 12.43
C ILE A 45 -26.31 24.31 13.62
N LEU A 46 -26.52 23.01 13.82
CA LEU A 46 -27.00 22.48 15.10
C LEU A 46 -25.82 22.53 16.07
N ASN A 47 -25.73 23.63 16.84
CA ASN A 47 -24.57 23.95 17.65
C ASN A 47 -24.83 23.66 19.14
N ILE A 48 -24.16 22.63 19.65
CA ILE A 48 -23.98 22.41 21.10
C ILE A 48 -22.52 22.62 21.47
N GLY A 49 -21.58 22.22 20.62
CA GLY A 49 -20.17 22.38 20.91
C GLY A 49 -19.70 23.83 21.01
N LYS A 50 -18.48 24.02 21.51
CA LYS A 50 -17.82 25.34 21.52
C LYS A 50 -17.36 25.73 20.11
N LYS A 51 -17.40 27.03 19.81
CA LYS A 51 -17.00 27.59 18.50
C LYS A 51 -15.48 27.74 18.31
N GLU A 52 -14.67 27.58 19.36
CA GLU A 52 -13.23 27.84 19.34
C GLU A 52 -12.37 26.57 19.54
N SER A 53 -11.18 26.57 18.94
CA SER A 53 -10.20 25.48 18.96
C SER A 53 -9.60 25.29 20.35
N PHE A 54 -9.67 24.07 20.88
CA PHE A 54 -9.19 23.72 22.21
C PHE A 54 -7.76 23.18 22.22
N THR A 55 -7.09 23.29 23.37
CA THR A 55 -5.77 22.71 23.68
C THR A 55 -5.94 21.69 24.80
N PHE A 56 -5.30 20.51 24.71
CA PHE A 56 -5.41 19.38 25.66
C PHE A 56 -5.14 19.73 27.15
N GLU A 57 -4.56 20.90 27.42
CA GLU A 57 -4.13 21.34 28.76
C GLU A 57 -5.18 22.14 29.54
N LYS A 58 -6.34 22.47 28.95
CA LYS A 58 -7.45 23.07 29.72
C LYS A 58 -8.38 21.99 30.25
N GLU A 59 -8.74 22.12 31.51
CA GLU A 59 -9.47 21.15 32.33
C GLU A 59 -10.87 20.83 31.77
N ASP A 60 -11.40 19.67 32.17
CA ASP A 60 -12.75 19.18 31.86
C ASP A 60 -13.88 20.16 32.24
N GLU A 61 -13.59 21.17 33.07
CA GLU A 61 -14.52 22.15 33.63
C GLU A 61 -15.27 23.00 32.58
N ASP A 62 -14.75 23.04 31.36
CA ASP A 62 -15.25 23.88 30.28
C ASP A 62 -16.07 23.11 29.23
N LYS A 63 -16.21 21.78 29.35
CA LYS A 63 -16.95 20.98 28.38
C LYS A 63 -18.45 20.95 28.66
N ILE A 64 -19.25 20.82 27.61
CA ILE A 64 -20.70 20.66 27.74
C ILE A 64 -21.04 19.19 27.98
N ILE A 65 -21.74 18.90 29.06
CA ILE A 65 -22.13 17.54 29.42
C ILE A 65 -23.44 17.18 28.72
N ILE A 66 -23.46 16.07 27.99
CA ILE A 66 -24.62 15.52 27.32
C ILE A 66 -24.93 14.16 27.96
N ASN A 67 -25.89 14.17 28.88
CA ASN A 67 -26.32 13.01 29.65
C ASN A 67 -27.64 12.41 29.13
N CYS A 68 -28.06 12.82 27.94
CA CYS A 68 -29.23 12.31 27.24
C CYS A 68 -28.86 11.69 25.88
N PRO A 69 -29.72 10.84 25.29
CA PRO A 69 -29.47 10.29 23.96
C PRO A 69 -29.45 11.39 22.89
N ILE A 70 -28.43 11.38 22.01
CA ILE A 70 -28.34 12.34 20.90
C ILE A 70 -29.28 11.89 19.77
N ILE A 71 -30.48 12.44 19.72
CA ILE A 71 -31.49 12.10 18.71
C ILE A 71 -31.92 13.36 17.96
N PHE A 72 -31.57 13.47 16.69
CA PHE A 72 -31.91 14.61 15.84
C PHE A 72 -33.24 14.45 15.07
N ASN A 73 -34.18 13.66 15.61
CA ASN A 73 -35.41 13.29 14.90
C ASN A 73 -36.25 14.50 14.44
N GLU A 74 -36.22 15.59 15.19
CA GLU A 74 -36.96 16.81 14.89
C GLU A 74 -36.37 17.63 13.73
N PHE A 75 -35.08 17.41 13.41
CA PHE A 75 -34.35 18.14 12.37
C PHE A 75 -34.23 17.36 11.07
N ILE A 76 -34.97 16.25 10.95
CA ILE A 76 -34.96 15.39 9.77
C ILE A 76 -36.02 15.87 8.78
N ASP A 77 -35.58 16.15 7.55
CA ASP A 77 -36.46 16.21 6.39
C ASP A 77 -37.06 14.81 6.16
N LYS A 78 -38.29 14.62 6.63
CA LYS A 78 -39.00 13.34 6.56
C LYS A 78 -39.25 12.86 5.14
N LYS A 79 -39.27 13.76 4.14
CA LYS A 79 -39.51 13.38 2.73
C LYS A 79 -38.30 12.64 2.17
N ASN A 80 -37.11 13.11 2.52
CA ASN A 80 -35.86 12.61 1.94
C ASN A 80 -35.01 11.80 2.93
N ASN A 81 -35.44 11.70 4.19
CA ASN A 81 -34.72 11.10 5.32
C ASN A 81 -33.31 11.70 5.48
N LYS A 82 -33.21 13.04 5.48
CA LYS A 82 -31.94 13.76 5.54
C LYS A 82 -31.91 14.78 6.67
N ILE A 83 -30.72 14.99 7.22
CA ILE A 83 -30.38 16.17 8.04
C ILE A 83 -29.51 17.07 7.18
N ASN A 84 -30.02 18.26 6.84
CA ASN A 84 -29.31 19.22 6.00
C ASN A 84 -28.47 20.21 6.80
N TYR A 85 -28.51 20.19 8.12
CA TYR A 85 -27.71 21.06 8.97
C TYR A 85 -26.28 20.55 9.09
N LYS A 86 -25.32 21.46 9.30
CA LYS A 86 -24.04 21.09 9.93
C LYS A 86 -24.31 20.78 11.39
N ILE A 87 -23.53 19.89 12.00
CA ILE A 87 -23.68 19.52 13.41
C ILE A 87 -22.36 19.78 14.13
N ASN A 88 -22.39 20.63 15.16
CA ASN A 88 -21.25 20.86 16.04
C ASN A 88 -21.54 20.32 17.44
N LEU A 89 -20.81 19.27 17.79
CA LEU A 89 -20.79 18.53 19.05
C LEU A 89 -19.35 18.40 19.59
N SER A 90 -18.48 19.34 19.21
CA SER A 90 -17.10 19.42 19.69
C SER A 90 -17.04 19.90 21.14
N ASN A 91 -15.99 19.52 21.87
CA ASN A 91 -15.80 19.91 23.28
C ASN A 91 -16.98 19.49 24.19
N CYS A 92 -17.57 18.33 23.94
CA CYS A 92 -18.64 17.77 24.76
C CYS A 92 -18.16 16.54 25.55
N ILE A 93 -18.83 16.24 26.65
CA ILE A 93 -18.72 14.97 27.39
C ILE A 93 -20.01 14.19 27.18
N PHE A 94 -19.92 12.99 26.64
CA PHE A 94 -21.06 12.10 26.42
C PHE A 94 -21.07 11.01 27.47
N THR A 95 -22.02 11.07 28.41
CA THR A 95 -22.16 10.10 29.49
C THR A 95 -23.28 9.08 29.24
N ASN A 96 -24.07 9.28 28.18
CA ASN A 96 -25.17 8.42 27.80
C ASN A 96 -25.10 8.05 26.32
N ASN A 97 -25.67 6.90 25.95
CA ASN A 97 -25.56 6.26 24.64
C ASN A 97 -25.62 7.24 23.45
N ALA A 98 -24.47 7.43 22.77
CA ALA A 98 -24.36 8.23 21.56
C ALA A 98 -24.68 7.36 20.33
N LYS A 99 -25.97 7.27 20.00
CA LYS A 99 -26.48 6.42 18.91
C LYS A 99 -26.85 7.23 17.67
N PHE A 100 -26.16 6.94 16.57
CA PHE A 100 -26.47 7.43 15.24
C PHE A 100 -27.08 6.28 14.45
N ASN A 101 -28.39 6.11 14.59
CA ASN A 101 -29.13 5.08 13.88
C ASN A 101 -30.47 5.62 13.40
N ARG A 102 -31.04 4.96 12.40
CA ARG A 102 -32.49 5.04 12.18
C ARG A 102 -32.99 3.77 11.52
N LEU A 103 -33.66 2.93 12.31
CA LEU A 103 -34.31 1.70 11.84
C LEU A 103 -35.79 1.91 11.45
N ILE A 104 -36.35 3.11 11.67
CA ILE A 104 -37.79 3.37 11.56
C ILE A 104 -38.26 3.43 10.09
N TYR A 105 -37.35 3.68 9.15
CA TYR A 105 -37.64 3.64 7.71
C TYR A 105 -36.71 2.62 7.06
N LYS A 106 -37.19 1.89 6.04
CA LYS A 106 -36.38 0.94 5.26
C LYS A 106 -35.14 1.56 4.59
N ASN A 107 -34.94 2.88 4.72
CA ASN A 107 -33.88 3.66 4.09
C ASN A 107 -32.90 4.21 5.14
N LYS A 108 -31.61 4.25 4.79
CA LYS A 108 -30.56 4.85 5.62
C LYS A 108 -30.83 6.34 5.90
N LEU A 109 -30.52 6.81 7.11
CA LEU A 109 -30.51 8.24 7.44
C LEU A 109 -29.30 8.93 6.79
N ILE A 110 -29.50 10.10 6.20
CA ILE A 110 -28.44 10.82 5.49
C ILE A 110 -28.08 12.11 6.23
N TYR A 111 -26.84 12.24 6.67
CA TYR A 111 -26.27 13.51 7.14
C TYR A 111 -25.60 14.20 5.96
N ASN A 112 -26.19 15.28 5.46
CA ASN A 112 -25.74 15.93 4.23
C ASN A 112 -24.46 16.75 4.40
N ASN A 113 -24.22 17.26 5.61
CA ASN A 113 -23.12 18.16 5.92
C ASN A 113 -22.24 17.61 7.05
N GLU A 114 -21.23 18.39 7.41
CA GLU A 114 -20.23 18.04 8.42
C GLU A 114 -20.85 17.74 9.79
N VAL A 115 -20.29 16.74 10.46
CA VAL A 115 -20.60 16.39 11.85
C VAL A 115 -19.30 16.39 12.66
N ASN A 116 -19.18 17.31 13.60
CA ASN A 116 -17.95 17.55 14.35
C ASN A 116 -18.10 17.17 15.83
N PHE A 117 -17.27 16.24 16.29
CA PHE A 117 -17.10 15.76 17.67
C PHE A 117 -15.66 15.92 18.17
N SER A 118 -14.86 16.79 17.54
CA SER A 118 -13.47 17.00 17.95
C SER A 118 -13.37 17.48 19.40
N TYR A 119 -12.27 17.12 20.07
CA TYR A 119 -12.02 17.49 21.47
C TYR A 119 -13.08 16.99 22.46
N SER A 120 -13.84 15.95 22.12
CA SER A 120 -14.90 15.43 22.98
C SER A 120 -14.46 14.20 23.79
N ILE A 121 -15.16 13.92 24.88
CA ILE A 121 -14.96 12.75 25.73
C ILE A 121 -16.20 11.85 25.63
N PHE A 122 -15.98 10.57 25.40
CA PHE A 122 -17.03 9.57 25.29
C PHE A 122 -16.92 8.56 26.43
N ASP A 123 -17.67 8.81 27.50
CA ASP A 123 -17.87 7.92 28.66
C ASP A 123 -19.01 6.93 28.43
N THR A 124 -19.31 6.67 27.16
CA THR A 124 -20.38 5.79 26.69
C THR A 124 -19.99 5.21 25.34
N ASN A 125 -20.61 4.09 24.98
CA ASN A 125 -20.44 3.52 23.65
C ASN A 125 -20.96 4.49 22.57
N ILE A 126 -20.25 4.55 21.45
CA ILE A 126 -20.71 5.19 20.22
C ILE A 126 -21.17 4.08 19.28
N THR A 127 -22.40 4.20 18.79
CA THR A 127 -22.96 3.24 17.83
C THR A 127 -23.46 3.98 16.61
N ILE A 128 -22.82 3.74 15.45
CA ILE A 128 -23.20 4.32 14.16
C ILE A 128 -23.64 3.18 13.25
N THR A 129 -24.94 3.10 12.95
CA THR A 129 -25.49 1.98 12.22
C THR A 129 -26.50 2.42 11.16
N HIS A 130 -26.39 1.92 9.94
CA HIS A 130 -27.36 2.18 8.85
C HIS A 130 -27.48 3.68 8.49
N VAL A 131 -26.34 4.38 8.42
CA VAL A 131 -26.27 5.82 8.12
C VAL A 131 -25.45 6.09 6.86
N ILE A 132 -25.70 7.23 6.21
CA ILE A 132 -24.84 7.80 5.17
C ILE A 132 -24.40 9.20 5.62
N PHE A 133 -23.08 9.43 5.69
CA PHE A 133 -22.50 10.75 5.88
C PHE A 133 -21.96 11.28 4.55
N ASN A 134 -22.52 12.38 4.07
CA ASN A 134 -22.04 13.08 2.87
C ASN A 134 -20.96 14.12 3.17
N GLY A 135 -20.99 14.70 4.38
CA GLY A 135 -19.95 15.59 4.88
C GLY A 135 -18.84 14.84 5.63
N ILE A 136 -17.84 15.62 6.07
CA ILE A 136 -16.77 15.13 6.94
C ILE A 136 -17.36 14.74 8.30
N VAL A 137 -16.85 13.66 8.89
CA VAL A 137 -17.12 13.31 10.29
C VAL A 137 -15.82 13.42 11.07
N ASN A 138 -15.78 14.29 12.07
CA ASN A 138 -14.56 14.65 12.77
C ASN A 138 -14.61 14.25 14.25
N PHE A 139 -13.74 13.34 14.67
CA PHE A 139 -13.50 12.95 16.06
C PHE A 139 -12.04 13.20 16.49
N GLN A 140 -11.38 14.19 15.89
CA GLN A 140 -9.99 14.54 16.19
C GLN A 140 -9.81 14.91 17.65
N LYS A 141 -8.68 14.51 18.24
CA LYS A 141 -8.29 14.90 19.60
C LYS A 141 -9.32 14.55 20.67
N SER A 142 -10.03 13.44 20.47
CA SER A 142 -11.09 12.98 21.36
C SER A 142 -10.61 11.82 22.24
N LEU A 143 -11.27 11.64 23.38
CA LEU A 143 -11.03 10.53 24.31
C LEU A 143 -12.21 9.57 24.26
N PHE A 144 -11.96 8.31 23.96
CA PHE A 144 -12.97 7.26 23.94
C PHE A 144 -12.73 6.29 25.09
N ASN A 145 -13.47 6.47 26.18
CA ASN A 145 -13.40 5.60 27.35
C ASN A 145 -14.14 4.27 27.13
N ASN A 146 -15.04 4.26 26.14
CA ASN A 146 -15.89 3.13 25.79
C ASN A 146 -15.82 2.82 24.28
N GLU A 147 -16.50 1.76 23.87
CA GLU A 147 -16.37 1.17 22.54
C GLU A 147 -16.95 2.06 21.43
N ILE A 148 -16.32 2.04 20.26
CA ILE A 148 -16.90 2.59 19.02
C ILE A 148 -17.28 1.43 18.10
N CYS A 149 -18.56 1.36 17.75
CA CYS A 149 -19.11 0.42 16.78
C CYS A 149 -19.67 1.16 15.57
N ILE A 150 -19.15 0.87 14.39
CA ILE A 150 -19.68 1.34 13.11
C ILE A 150 -20.07 0.14 12.25
N ASP A 151 -21.32 0.08 11.80
CA ASP A 151 -21.88 -1.02 11.01
C ASP A 151 -22.80 -0.51 9.88
N ASN A 152 -22.72 -1.12 8.70
CA ASN A 152 -23.56 -0.84 7.53
C ASN A 152 -23.67 0.66 7.21
N THR A 153 -22.58 1.38 7.36
CA THR A 153 -22.53 2.84 7.24
C THR A 153 -21.66 3.26 6.06
N THR A 154 -22.07 4.33 5.36
CA THR A 154 -21.32 4.88 4.24
C THR A 154 -20.81 6.28 4.58
N PHE A 155 -19.49 6.48 4.50
CA PHE A 155 -18.85 7.79 4.60
C PHE A 155 -18.40 8.22 3.21
N ASN A 156 -19.08 9.20 2.62
CA ASN A 156 -18.75 9.73 1.30
C ASN A 156 -17.59 10.75 1.33
N ASN A 157 -17.18 11.16 2.53
CA ASN A 157 -16.06 12.06 2.77
C ASN A 157 -15.20 11.53 3.93
N ASN A 158 -14.20 12.30 4.36
CA ASN A 158 -13.21 11.87 5.34
C ASN A 158 -13.81 11.63 6.73
N LEU A 159 -13.29 10.61 7.42
CA LEU A 159 -13.56 10.26 8.81
C LEU A 159 -12.26 10.42 9.60
N TYR A 160 -12.21 11.43 10.48
CA TYR A 160 -11.00 11.77 11.22
C TYR A 160 -11.08 11.30 12.67
N PHE A 161 -10.06 10.58 13.11
CA PHE A 161 -9.83 10.15 14.49
C PHE A 161 -8.41 10.50 14.96
N ASN A 162 -7.66 11.30 14.19
CA ASN A 162 -6.25 11.56 14.48
C ASN A 162 -6.07 12.32 15.80
N ASN A 163 -4.94 12.06 16.46
CA ASN A 163 -4.59 12.58 17.80
C ASN A 163 -5.56 12.16 18.91
N SER A 164 -6.32 11.08 18.74
CA SER A 164 -7.31 10.61 19.72
C SER A 164 -6.78 9.46 20.58
N ILE A 165 -7.41 9.24 21.74
CA ILE A 165 -7.07 8.15 22.66
C ILE A 165 -8.24 7.19 22.76
N PHE A 166 -8.00 5.91 22.49
CA PHE A 166 -8.99 4.84 22.56
C PHE A 166 -8.67 3.92 23.73
N ASN A 167 -9.42 4.06 24.83
CA ASN A 167 -9.32 3.19 26.01
C ASN A 167 -10.11 1.89 25.87
N SER A 168 -11.02 1.81 24.89
CA SER A 168 -11.77 0.61 24.53
C SER A 168 -11.64 0.30 23.04
N SER A 169 -12.30 -0.76 22.57
CA SER A 169 -12.15 -1.27 21.21
C SER A 169 -12.74 -0.34 20.15
N VAL A 170 -12.11 -0.35 18.96
CA VAL A 170 -12.62 0.29 17.75
C VAL A 170 -13.05 -0.80 16.77
N ASN A 171 -14.34 -0.89 16.52
CA ASN A 171 -14.95 -1.93 15.69
C ASN A 171 -15.63 -1.30 14.48
N LEU A 172 -14.99 -1.38 13.31
CA LEU A 172 -15.56 -0.93 12.03
C LEU A 172 -15.85 -2.15 11.16
N ASP A 173 -17.01 -2.76 11.41
CA ASP A 173 -17.36 -4.08 10.88
C ASP A 173 -18.63 -4.04 10.01
N ASN A 174 -18.79 -5.05 9.17
CA ASN A 174 -20.02 -5.35 8.41
C ASN A 174 -20.44 -4.26 7.39
N ASN A 175 -19.96 -4.42 6.15
CA ASN A 175 -20.43 -3.67 4.98
C ASN A 175 -20.34 -2.13 5.13
N ASN A 176 -19.33 -1.63 5.86
CA ASN A 176 -19.04 -0.21 5.84
C ASN A 176 -18.34 0.17 4.53
N ILE A 177 -18.63 1.37 4.04
CA ILE A 177 -18.01 1.92 2.83
C ILE A 177 -17.42 3.29 3.17
N PHE A 178 -16.10 3.42 3.11
CA PHE A 178 -15.37 4.66 3.35
C PHE A 178 -14.79 5.15 2.01
N ASN A 179 -15.41 6.17 1.42
CA ASN A 179 -14.97 6.79 0.18
C ASN A 179 -13.91 7.88 0.39
N GLY A 180 -13.86 8.46 1.60
CA GLY A 180 -12.81 9.37 2.03
C GLY A 180 -11.69 8.67 2.81
N VAL A 181 -10.74 9.48 3.29
CA VAL A 181 -9.67 9.03 4.19
C VAL A 181 -10.28 8.63 5.55
N VAL A 182 -9.82 7.52 6.10
CA VAL A 182 -10.03 7.15 7.51
C VAL A 182 -8.71 7.35 8.24
N ASP A 183 -8.65 8.37 9.11
CA ASP A 183 -7.39 8.84 9.68
C ASP A 183 -7.29 8.57 11.18
N PHE A 184 -6.43 7.64 11.57
CA PHE A 184 -6.05 7.32 12.94
C PHE A 184 -4.63 7.80 13.29
N SER A 185 -4.06 8.74 12.52
CA SER A 185 -2.69 9.18 12.75
C SER A 185 -2.49 9.81 14.13
N GLU A 186 -1.33 9.56 14.73
CA GLU A 186 -0.95 10.06 16.06
C GLU A 186 -1.91 9.63 17.20
N SER A 187 -2.79 8.66 16.95
CA SER A 187 -3.74 8.17 17.95
C SER A 187 -3.13 7.09 18.83
N ILE A 188 -3.58 7.01 20.07
CA ILE A 188 -3.14 6.02 21.05
C ILE A 188 -4.26 4.98 21.22
N PHE A 189 -3.92 3.72 20.98
CA PHE A 189 -4.82 2.60 21.18
C PHE A 189 -4.40 1.82 22.43
N ASN A 190 -5.31 1.70 23.39
CA ASN A 190 -5.19 0.91 24.60
C ASN A 190 -6.06 -0.36 24.57
N ASN A 191 -6.82 -0.55 23.49
CA ASN A 191 -7.57 -1.78 23.21
C ASN A 191 -7.54 -2.15 21.70
N ASN A 192 -8.19 -3.25 21.32
CA ASN A 192 -8.19 -3.82 19.98
C ASN A 192 -8.77 -2.89 18.91
N VAL A 193 -8.23 -2.98 17.69
CA VAL A 193 -8.76 -2.32 16.49
C VAL A 193 -9.19 -3.41 15.51
N LEU A 194 -10.49 -3.57 15.33
CA LEU A 194 -11.10 -4.60 14.49
C LEU A 194 -11.76 -3.92 13.29
N LEU A 195 -11.23 -4.20 12.10
CA LEU A 195 -11.71 -3.68 10.82
C LEU A 195 -12.03 -4.86 9.92
N MET A 196 -13.32 -5.19 9.79
CA MET A 196 -13.74 -6.39 9.09
C MET A 196 -14.83 -6.13 8.04
N TYR A 197 -14.77 -6.87 6.94
CA TYR A 197 -15.82 -6.90 5.91
C TYR A 197 -16.25 -5.51 5.40
N SER A 198 -15.28 -4.61 5.22
CA SER A 198 -15.52 -3.20 4.90
C SER A 198 -14.64 -2.72 3.73
N GLU A 199 -15.10 -1.69 3.02
CA GLU A 199 -14.40 -1.10 1.87
C GLU A 199 -13.81 0.27 2.24
N PHE A 200 -12.51 0.43 2.06
CA PHE A 200 -11.77 1.68 2.23
C PHE A 200 -11.25 2.16 0.86
N ASN A 201 -12.09 2.89 0.14
CA ASN A 201 -11.85 3.35 -1.23
C ASN A 201 -10.87 4.54 -1.33
N SER A 202 -10.07 4.77 -0.29
CA SER A 202 -9.04 5.81 -0.20
C SER A 202 -7.93 5.34 0.74
N ILE A 203 -7.44 6.21 1.63
CA ILE A 203 -6.35 5.94 2.57
C ILE A 203 -6.92 5.52 3.93
N LEU A 204 -6.41 4.41 4.46
CA LEU A 204 -6.51 4.04 5.87
C LEU A 204 -5.17 4.34 6.57
N ASN A 205 -5.16 5.35 7.42
CA ASN A 205 -3.93 5.95 7.94
C ASN A 205 -3.73 5.67 9.44
N PHE A 206 -2.65 5.00 9.82
CA PHE A 206 -2.20 4.76 11.19
C PHE A 206 -0.83 5.38 11.47
N ARG A 207 -0.39 6.36 10.66
CA ARG A 207 0.94 6.97 10.80
C ARG A 207 1.13 7.57 12.20
N TYR A 208 2.28 7.31 12.83
CA TYR A 208 2.59 7.72 14.23
C TYR A 208 1.60 7.23 15.30
N ALA A 209 0.71 6.28 14.99
CA ALA A 209 -0.14 5.70 16.00
C ALA A 209 0.68 4.93 17.03
N THR A 210 0.21 4.89 18.26
CA THR A 210 0.83 4.13 19.36
C THR A 210 -0.09 3.02 19.81
N ILE A 211 0.40 1.79 19.82
CA ILE A 211 -0.33 0.60 20.22
C ILE A 211 0.24 0.09 21.55
N ASN A 212 -0.52 0.25 22.64
CA ASN A 212 -0.05 -0.11 23.98
C ASN A 212 -0.19 -1.61 24.29
N PHE A 213 -1.33 -2.26 24.01
CA PHE A 213 -1.61 -3.65 24.45
C PHE A 213 -2.50 -4.47 23.50
N ASN A 214 -2.35 -4.36 22.17
CA ASN A 214 -3.49 -4.68 21.31
C ASN A 214 -3.22 -5.50 20.06
N TYR A 215 -4.34 -6.03 19.58
CA TYR A 215 -4.50 -6.67 18.29
C TYR A 215 -5.11 -5.69 17.28
N ILE A 216 -4.41 -5.45 16.17
CA ILE A 216 -4.98 -4.79 14.99
C ILE A 216 -5.36 -5.87 13.99
N SER A 217 -6.62 -5.91 13.59
CA SER A 217 -7.16 -6.91 12.68
C SER A 217 -7.81 -6.23 11.47
N LEU A 218 -7.28 -6.53 10.29
CA LEU A 218 -7.79 -6.09 8.99
C LEU A 218 -8.23 -7.36 8.25
N ILE A 219 -9.50 -7.72 8.32
CA ILE A 219 -10.03 -8.99 7.77
C ILE A 219 -11.04 -8.72 6.66
N ASN A 220 -10.83 -9.30 5.48
CA ASN A 220 -11.73 -9.17 4.33
C ASN A 220 -12.04 -7.71 3.99
N ILE A 221 -11.05 -6.84 4.16
CA ILE A 221 -11.16 -5.44 3.76
C ILE A 221 -10.73 -5.28 2.32
N ASN A 222 -11.38 -4.37 1.60
CA ASN A 222 -10.85 -3.84 0.36
C ASN A 222 -10.24 -2.48 0.67
N THR A 223 -9.00 -2.21 0.27
CA THR A 223 -8.39 -0.90 0.52
C THR A 223 -7.40 -0.51 -0.55
N ILE A 224 -7.43 0.77 -0.94
CA ILE A 224 -6.48 1.35 -1.88
C ILE A 224 -5.11 1.49 -1.20
N VAL A 225 -5.01 2.21 -0.09
CA VAL A 225 -3.73 2.44 0.60
C VAL A 225 -3.87 2.22 2.11
N ILE A 226 -2.97 1.44 2.69
CA ILE A 226 -2.79 1.35 4.14
C ILE A 226 -1.42 1.93 4.52
N ILE A 227 -1.42 2.83 5.51
CA ILE A 227 -0.20 3.47 6.01
C ILE A 227 -0.02 3.13 7.49
N PHE A 228 1.10 2.49 7.81
CA PHE A 228 1.56 2.19 9.17
C PHE A 228 2.88 2.89 9.50
N ASP A 229 3.28 3.89 8.71
CA ASP A 229 4.58 4.54 8.87
C ASP A 229 4.78 5.12 10.28
N ASN A 230 5.93 4.85 10.89
CA ASN A 230 6.29 5.28 12.25
C ASN A 230 5.29 4.82 13.32
N ILE A 231 4.50 3.76 13.08
CA ILE A 231 3.67 3.17 14.11
C ILE A 231 4.57 2.61 15.23
N GLN A 232 4.17 2.87 16.48
CA GLN A 232 4.89 2.40 17.66
C GLN A 232 4.10 1.29 18.34
N PHE A 233 4.75 0.17 18.62
CA PHE A 233 4.18 -0.90 19.43
C PHE A 233 4.94 -0.97 20.76
N LYS A 234 4.27 -0.67 21.88
CA LYS A 234 4.95 -0.62 23.19
C LYS A 234 5.17 -1.99 23.82
N ASN A 235 4.27 -2.93 23.56
CA ASN A 235 4.39 -4.31 24.05
C ASN A 235 5.06 -5.18 22.98
N THR A 236 5.65 -6.31 23.36
CA THR A 236 6.19 -7.34 22.46
C THR A 236 5.12 -8.31 21.96
N ASP A 237 3.99 -8.43 22.68
CA ASP A 237 2.94 -9.42 22.37
C ASP A 237 1.87 -8.92 21.39
N TYR A 238 2.07 -7.78 20.74
CA TYR A 238 1.11 -7.28 19.76
C TYR A 238 1.03 -8.19 18.53
N LYS A 239 -0.15 -8.18 17.91
CA LYS A 239 -0.36 -8.85 16.63
C LYS A 239 -1.08 -7.90 15.66
N LEU A 240 -0.48 -7.68 14.51
CA LEU A 240 -1.11 -7.07 13.35
C LEU A 240 -1.49 -8.19 12.38
N LEU A 241 -2.78 -8.46 12.21
CA LEU A 241 -3.30 -9.39 11.21
C LEU A 241 -3.88 -8.63 10.03
N ILE A 242 -3.40 -8.94 8.83
CA ILE A 242 -3.99 -8.51 7.56
C ILE A 242 -4.33 -9.78 6.78
N LYS A 243 -5.62 -10.08 6.65
CA LYS A 243 -6.06 -11.36 6.06
C LYS A 243 -7.25 -11.18 5.13
N ASN A 244 -7.25 -11.98 4.09
CA ASN A 244 -8.44 -12.28 3.32
C ASN A 244 -8.78 -13.77 3.42
N ASP A 245 -10.00 -14.08 3.86
CA ASP A 245 -10.53 -15.43 4.00
C ASP A 245 -11.03 -15.99 2.67
N TYR A 246 -11.47 -15.12 1.76
CA TYR A 246 -11.95 -15.52 0.45
C TYR A 246 -10.77 -15.57 -0.54
N ILE A 247 -10.59 -16.71 -1.19
CA ILE A 247 -9.52 -16.90 -2.18
C ILE A 247 -9.93 -16.19 -3.48
N GLY A 248 -9.58 -14.91 -3.56
CA GLY A 248 -9.73 -14.03 -4.70
C GLY A 248 -8.89 -12.80 -4.41
N CYS A 249 -7.92 -12.48 -5.27
CA CYS A 249 -6.96 -11.40 -4.98
C CYS A 249 -7.70 -10.05 -4.98
N TYR A 250 -8.14 -9.56 -3.81
CA TYR A 250 -8.35 -8.13 -3.65
C TYR A 250 -6.99 -7.48 -3.87
N LYS A 251 -6.92 -6.67 -4.92
CA LYS A 251 -5.72 -5.92 -5.25
C LYS A 251 -5.76 -4.67 -4.40
N HIS A 252 -4.95 -4.67 -3.36
CA HIS A 252 -4.62 -3.46 -2.66
C HIS A 252 -3.62 -2.66 -3.51
N ASN A 253 -3.66 -1.33 -3.47
CA ASN A 253 -2.72 -0.54 -4.26
C ASN A 253 -1.38 -0.36 -3.53
N LYS A 254 -1.39 0.01 -2.25
CA LYS A 254 -0.15 0.24 -1.51
C LYS A 254 -0.23 -0.07 -0.01
N PHE A 255 0.78 -0.79 0.49
CA PHE A 255 1.06 -0.95 1.91
C PHE A 255 2.35 -0.21 2.26
N SER A 256 2.30 0.65 3.26
CA SER A 256 3.44 1.42 3.73
C SER A 256 3.73 1.08 5.19
N PHE A 257 4.93 0.59 5.46
CA PHE A 257 5.42 0.16 6.75
C PHE A 257 6.80 0.76 7.00
N ASN A 258 6.92 2.08 6.88
CA ASN A 258 8.22 2.76 6.98
C ASN A 258 8.57 3.11 8.42
N ASN A 259 9.85 3.06 8.77
CA ASN A 259 10.38 3.42 10.10
C ASN A 259 9.69 2.66 11.23
N ILE A 260 9.65 1.34 11.16
CA ILE A 260 9.01 0.51 12.21
C ILE A 260 10.04 -0.38 12.89
N ASP A 261 10.08 -0.30 14.22
CA ASP A 261 10.80 -1.25 15.06
C ASP A 261 9.84 -2.37 15.48
N LEU A 262 10.04 -3.56 14.91
CA LEU A 262 9.14 -4.70 15.07
C LEU A 262 9.64 -5.67 16.16
N ASN A 263 8.87 -5.75 17.23
CA ASN A 263 9.11 -6.70 18.33
C ASN A 263 8.01 -7.77 18.47
N GLY A 264 6.88 -7.59 17.78
CA GLY A 264 5.74 -8.50 17.83
C GLY A 264 5.47 -9.15 16.48
N LYS A 265 4.22 -9.57 16.26
CA LYS A 265 3.87 -10.39 15.10
C LYS A 265 3.09 -9.60 14.05
N ILE A 266 3.61 -9.53 12.84
CA ILE A 266 2.83 -9.14 11.66
C ILE A 266 2.47 -10.40 10.88
N GLU A 267 1.20 -10.57 10.54
CA GLU A 267 0.69 -11.71 9.81
C GLU A 267 -0.10 -11.23 8.60
N ILE A 268 0.39 -11.52 7.39
CA ILE A 268 -0.22 -11.12 6.12
C ILE A 268 -0.61 -12.37 5.35
N ARG A 269 -1.91 -12.56 5.09
CA ARG A 269 -2.43 -13.79 4.49
C ARG A 269 -3.37 -13.55 3.31
N ASN A 270 -3.12 -14.23 2.21
CA ASN A 270 -3.93 -14.20 0.99
C ASN A 270 -4.13 -12.78 0.42
N ILE A 271 -3.05 -12.00 0.42
CA ILE A 271 -3.06 -10.61 -0.01
C ILE A 271 -2.28 -10.46 -1.32
N GLY A 272 -2.88 -9.78 -2.29
CA GLY A 272 -2.19 -9.26 -3.47
C GLY A 272 -2.03 -7.75 -3.36
N ILE A 273 -0.81 -7.24 -3.46
CA ILE A 273 -0.50 -5.81 -3.34
C ILE A 273 0.25 -5.32 -4.58
N ASN A 274 -0.11 -4.13 -5.06
CA ASN A 274 0.59 -3.51 -6.17
C ASN A 274 1.96 -2.95 -5.75
N GLU A 275 2.03 -2.19 -4.66
CA GLU A 275 3.29 -1.66 -4.13
C GLU A 275 3.41 -1.90 -2.61
N VAL A 276 4.58 -2.31 -2.14
CA VAL A 276 4.90 -2.37 -0.70
C VAL A 276 6.17 -1.60 -0.37
N ASP A 277 6.16 -0.93 0.78
CA ASP A 277 7.26 -0.14 1.30
C ASP A 277 7.54 -0.54 2.76
N PHE A 278 8.79 -0.92 3.04
CA PHE A 278 9.31 -1.32 4.35
C PHE A 278 10.62 -0.57 4.63
N THR A 279 10.74 0.68 4.17
CA THR A 279 11.96 1.47 4.35
C THR A 279 12.27 1.65 5.83
N ASN A 280 13.53 1.39 6.22
CA ASN A 280 14.03 1.61 7.57
C ASN A 280 13.22 0.85 8.63
N THR A 281 12.79 -0.37 8.30
CA THR A 281 12.04 -1.26 9.19
C THR A 281 12.92 -2.40 9.67
N PHE A 282 12.96 -2.60 10.99
CA PHE A 282 13.85 -3.55 11.66
C PHE A 282 13.04 -4.52 12.52
N ILE A 283 13.54 -5.75 12.69
CA ILE A 283 12.93 -6.75 13.59
C ILE A 283 13.97 -7.10 14.65
N TYR A 284 13.67 -6.83 15.94
CA TYR A 284 14.58 -7.15 17.04
C TYR A 284 14.17 -8.40 17.83
N GLY A 285 12.87 -8.68 17.92
CA GLY A 285 12.33 -9.85 18.64
C GLY A 285 11.03 -10.41 18.09
N GLY A 286 10.55 -9.86 16.97
CA GLY A 286 9.27 -10.21 16.35
C GLY A 286 9.37 -11.14 15.15
N LEU A 287 8.28 -11.26 14.41
CA LEU A 287 8.17 -12.06 13.19
C LEU A 287 7.22 -11.38 12.19
N ILE A 288 7.61 -11.37 10.92
CA ILE A 288 6.68 -11.17 9.82
C ILE A 288 6.36 -12.51 9.17
N ASN A 289 5.10 -12.93 9.29
CA ASN A 289 4.57 -14.12 8.66
C ASN A 289 3.69 -13.77 7.46
N THR A 290 4.25 -13.93 6.26
CA THR A 290 3.50 -13.90 5.01
C THR A 290 3.03 -15.31 4.61
N VAL A 291 1.80 -15.42 4.13
CA VAL A 291 1.23 -16.63 3.51
C VAL A 291 0.46 -16.21 2.26
N ASN A 292 0.88 -16.66 1.07
CA ASN A 292 0.26 -16.25 -0.19
C ASN A 292 0.19 -14.71 -0.32
N PHE A 293 1.32 -14.06 -0.05
CA PHE A 293 1.48 -12.60 -0.14
C PHE A 293 2.19 -12.24 -1.45
N LYS A 294 1.40 -11.83 -2.45
CA LYS A 294 1.89 -11.53 -3.80
C LYS A 294 2.16 -10.05 -3.93
N VAL A 295 3.43 -9.69 -4.15
CA VAL A 295 3.89 -8.30 -4.29
C VAL A 295 4.24 -8.02 -5.74
N HIS A 296 3.53 -7.10 -6.39
CA HIS A 296 3.84 -6.76 -7.78
C HIS A 296 5.11 -5.90 -7.91
N LYS A 297 5.26 -4.88 -7.05
CA LYS A 297 6.37 -3.94 -7.04
C LYS A 297 6.78 -3.60 -5.61
N PHE A 298 8.07 -3.37 -5.39
CA PHE A 298 8.58 -2.79 -4.16
C PHE A 298 8.90 -1.31 -4.36
N ALA A 299 8.67 -0.50 -3.34
CA ALA A 299 8.97 0.93 -3.38
C ALA A 299 10.48 1.20 -3.58
N ASN A 300 11.33 0.31 -3.05
CA ASN A 300 12.79 0.41 -3.13
C ASN A 300 13.45 -0.97 -2.92
N ARG A 301 14.76 -1.02 -3.18
CA ARG A 301 15.57 -2.24 -3.02
C ARG A 301 15.61 -2.75 -1.58
N GLU A 302 15.66 -1.86 -0.60
CA GLU A 302 15.70 -2.20 0.83
C GLU A 302 14.48 -3.00 1.25
N SER A 303 13.28 -2.58 0.83
CA SER A 303 12.02 -3.28 1.12
C SER A 303 11.99 -4.69 0.52
N ALA A 304 12.53 -4.87 -0.69
CA ALA A 304 12.64 -6.17 -1.33
C ALA A 304 13.66 -7.08 -0.59
N LEU A 305 14.80 -6.51 -0.20
CA LEU A 305 15.81 -7.20 0.60
C LEU A 305 15.26 -7.66 1.94
N PHE A 306 14.49 -6.81 2.62
CA PHE A 306 13.85 -7.09 3.90
C PHE A 306 12.93 -8.33 3.81
N LEU A 307 11.93 -8.33 2.92
CA LEU A 307 11.04 -9.49 2.79
C LEU A 307 11.76 -10.75 2.29
N LYS A 308 12.78 -10.60 1.44
CA LYS A 308 13.62 -11.73 1.02
C LYS A 308 14.31 -12.39 2.21
N GLN A 309 14.90 -11.61 3.13
CA GLN A 309 15.52 -12.14 4.34
C GLN A 309 14.49 -12.84 5.22
N GLN A 310 13.34 -12.20 5.45
CA GLN A 310 12.25 -12.79 6.22
C GLN A 310 11.73 -14.11 5.64
N ALA A 311 11.68 -14.24 4.32
CA ALA A 311 11.32 -15.49 3.67
C ALA A 311 12.39 -16.58 3.86
N TYR A 312 13.68 -16.23 3.77
CA TYR A 312 14.77 -17.19 4.02
C TYR A 312 14.82 -17.67 5.48
N ASP A 313 14.66 -16.77 6.45
CA ASP A 313 14.66 -17.11 7.88
C ASP A 313 13.55 -18.11 8.25
N ARG A 314 12.51 -18.18 7.41
CA ARG A 314 11.36 -19.08 7.55
C ARG A 314 11.43 -20.31 6.65
N ASN A 315 12.57 -20.59 6.03
CA ASN A 315 12.75 -21.68 5.06
C ASN A 315 11.77 -21.61 3.86
N ASN A 316 11.29 -20.43 3.50
CA ASN A 316 10.44 -20.21 2.33
C ASN A 316 11.30 -19.79 1.13
N ALA A 317 11.99 -20.76 0.54
CA ALA A 317 12.90 -20.52 -0.57
C ALA A 317 12.18 -20.00 -1.84
N ILE A 318 10.90 -20.32 -2.01
CA ILE A 318 10.11 -19.92 -3.18
C ILE A 318 9.89 -18.41 -3.15
N ASP A 319 9.27 -17.88 -2.09
CA ASP A 319 9.00 -16.44 -1.95
C ASP A 319 10.31 -15.65 -1.87
N ALA A 320 11.34 -16.19 -1.20
CA ALA A 320 12.65 -15.53 -1.11
C ALA A 320 13.28 -15.33 -2.50
N LEU A 321 13.17 -16.31 -3.40
CA LEU A 321 13.68 -16.17 -4.76
C LEU A 321 12.84 -15.15 -5.56
N GLU A 322 11.52 -15.15 -5.41
CA GLU A 322 10.64 -14.17 -6.04
C GLU A 322 11.01 -12.74 -5.60
N TYR A 323 11.14 -12.50 -4.30
CA TYR A 323 11.58 -11.21 -3.76
C TYR A 323 12.99 -10.83 -4.16
N LYS A 324 13.91 -11.80 -4.32
CA LYS A 324 15.25 -11.56 -4.89
C LYS A 324 15.18 -11.06 -6.33
N ALA A 325 14.32 -11.65 -7.17
CA ALA A 325 14.14 -11.17 -8.54
C ALA A 325 13.62 -9.73 -8.57
N LYS A 326 12.73 -9.38 -7.62
CA LYS A 326 12.24 -8.01 -7.43
C LYS A 326 13.28 -7.04 -6.88
N GLU A 327 14.14 -7.50 -5.96
CA GLU A 327 15.29 -6.71 -5.49
C GLU A 327 16.24 -6.33 -6.63
N ILE A 328 16.49 -7.27 -7.56
CA ILE A 328 17.31 -7.03 -8.77
C ILE A 328 16.64 -6.00 -9.69
N GLU A 329 15.31 -6.05 -9.83
CA GLU A 329 14.54 -5.06 -10.58
C GLU A 329 14.69 -3.65 -9.97
N CYS A 330 14.56 -3.51 -8.65
CA CYS A 330 14.81 -2.25 -7.95
C CYS A 330 16.26 -1.77 -8.11
N HIS A 331 17.24 -2.68 -8.03
CA HIS A 331 18.65 -2.32 -8.21
C HIS A 331 18.92 -1.75 -9.61
N LYS A 332 18.31 -2.34 -10.64
CA LYS A 332 18.38 -1.82 -12.01
C LYS A 332 17.83 -0.40 -12.09
N ASP A 333 16.70 -0.11 -11.44
CA ASP A 333 16.13 1.23 -11.40
C ASP A 333 17.06 2.23 -10.71
N ASP A 334 17.74 1.82 -9.63
CA ASP A 334 18.73 2.65 -8.93
C ASP A 334 19.97 2.94 -9.80
N LEU A 335 20.44 1.94 -10.56
CA LEU A 335 21.52 2.11 -11.53
C LEU A 335 21.13 3.08 -12.66
N ILE A 336 19.90 3.00 -13.16
CA ILE A 336 19.37 3.92 -14.17
C ILE A 336 19.28 5.35 -13.61
N LYS A 337 18.82 5.54 -12.37
CA LYS A 337 18.81 6.86 -11.72
C LYS A 337 20.23 7.41 -11.55
N SER A 338 21.16 6.57 -11.09
CA SER A 338 22.56 6.94 -10.86
C SER A 338 23.27 7.34 -12.16
N SER A 339 23.06 6.59 -13.25
CA SER A 339 23.62 6.95 -14.56
C SER A 339 23.11 8.30 -15.07
N LYS A 340 21.80 8.57 -14.96
CA LYS A 340 21.21 9.87 -15.33
C LYS A 340 21.84 11.02 -14.54
N TYR A 341 22.01 10.84 -13.23
CA TYR A 341 22.68 11.82 -12.37
C TYR A 341 24.13 12.09 -12.82
N ILE A 342 24.93 11.05 -13.05
CA ILE A 342 26.34 11.20 -13.51
C ILE A 342 26.42 11.94 -14.85
N ILE A 343 25.51 11.62 -15.79
CA ILE A 343 25.47 12.27 -17.11
C ILE A 343 25.20 13.77 -16.95
N GLN A 344 24.22 14.13 -16.12
CA GLN A 344 23.76 15.52 -15.94
C GLN A 344 24.68 16.36 -15.06
N ASN A 345 25.39 15.76 -14.10
CA ASN A 345 26.24 16.49 -13.17
C ASN A 345 27.48 17.07 -13.89
N LYS A 346 27.70 18.39 -13.76
CA LYS A 346 28.80 19.13 -14.37
C LYS A 346 30.13 18.97 -13.63
N GLU A 347 30.12 18.56 -12.37
CA GLU A 347 31.34 18.35 -11.55
C GLU A 347 32.14 17.12 -11.97
N TYR A 348 31.51 16.19 -12.69
CA TYR A 348 32.19 15.00 -13.20
C TYR A 348 32.99 15.34 -14.47
N SER A 349 34.31 15.16 -14.41
CA SER A 349 35.17 15.21 -15.61
C SER A 349 34.81 14.08 -16.60
N PHE A 350 35.13 14.28 -17.88
CA PHE A 350 34.84 13.30 -18.94
C PHE A 350 35.40 11.89 -18.63
N THR A 351 36.63 11.82 -18.15
CA THR A 351 37.29 10.55 -17.76
C THR A 351 36.59 9.89 -16.56
N LYS A 352 36.10 10.68 -15.60
CA LYS A 352 35.36 10.14 -14.45
C LYS A 352 33.97 9.64 -14.88
N LYS A 353 33.26 10.37 -15.73
CA LYS A 353 31.96 9.94 -16.30
C LYS A 353 32.09 8.61 -17.03
N THR A 354 33.07 8.51 -17.94
CA THR A 354 33.27 7.30 -18.75
C THR A 354 33.57 6.07 -17.89
N LYS A 355 34.43 6.19 -16.86
CA LYS A 355 34.76 5.09 -15.95
C LYS A 355 33.54 4.61 -15.13
N GLU A 356 32.81 5.53 -14.51
CA GLU A 356 31.64 5.18 -13.68
C GLU A 356 30.50 4.60 -14.53
N LEU A 357 30.22 5.21 -15.68
CA LEU A 357 29.16 4.74 -16.58
C LEU A 357 29.48 3.38 -17.20
N TYR A 358 30.75 3.06 -17.50
CA TYR A 358 31.13 1.75 -18.02
C TYR A 358 30.70 0.62 -17.09
N LYS A 359 30.96 0.77 -15.78
CA LYS A 359 30.56 -0.23 -14.77
C LYS A 359 29.03 -0.34 -14.69
N ILE A 360 28.33 0.79 -14.60
CA ILE A 360 26.86 0.82 -14.51
C ILE A 360 26.22 0.17 -15.74
N VAL A 361 26.72 0.44 -16.94
CA VAL A 361 26.22 -0.16 -18.19
C VAL A 361 26.45 -1.67 -18.19
N GLY A 362 27.62 -2.13 -17.72
CA GLY A 362 27.91 -3.56 -17.56
C GLY A 362 26.93 -4.26 -16.60
N ASP A 363 26.67 -3.65 -15.44
CA ASP A 363 25.74 -4.18 -14.44
C ASP A 363 24.31 -4.23 -14.97
N ILE A 364 23.83 -3.15 -15.61
CA ILE A 364 22.52 -3.11 -16.25
C ILE A 364 22.41 -4.17 -17.35
N ALA A 365 23.42 -4.31 -18.21
CA ALA A 365 23.44 -5.33 -19.27
C ALA A 365 23.41 -6.75 -18.69
N SER A 366 24.11 -7.00 -17.59
CA SER A 366 24.07 -8.28 -16.88
C SER A 366 22.66 -8.60 -16.37
N ILE A 367 21.98 -7.63 -15.78
CA ILE A 367 20.59 -7.78 -15.31
C ILE A 367 19.65 -8.07 -16.48
N TYR A 368 19.76 -7.33 -17.59
CA TYR A 368 18.96 -7.60 -18.79
C TYR A 368 19.22 -8.99 -19.35
N LEU A 369 20.47 -9.43 -19.39
CA LEU A 369 20.83 -10.76 -19.85
C LEU A 369 20.24 -11.84 -18.95
N SER A 370 20.26 -11.66 -17.62
CA SER A 370 19.62 -12.58 -16.68
C SER A 370 18.09 -12.64 -16.85
N SER A 371 17.45 -11.48 -16.99
CA SER A 371 16.00 -11.40 -17.26
C SER A 371 15.63 -12.05 -18.59
N PHE A 372 16.43 -11.83 -19.63
CA PHE A 372 16.24 -12.40 -20.97
C PHE A 372 16.31 -13.92 -20.96
N TYR A 373 17.29 -14.50 -20.26
CA TYR A 373 17.44 -15.95 -20.19
C TYR A 373 16.39 -16.60 -19.28
N SER A 374 16.16 -16.08 -18.07
CA SER A 374 15.53 -16.89 -17.02
C SER A 374 14.52 -16.13 -16.15
N ASP A 375 14.11 -14.92 -16.54
CA ASP A 375 13.31 -14.05 -15.67
C ASP A 375 14.00 -13.84 -14.30
N ASN A 376 15.31 -13.56 -14.32
CA ASN A 376 16.17 -13.41 -13.14
C ASN A 376 16.22 -14.67 -12.25
N GLY A 377 16.29 -15.85 -12.89
CA GLY A 377 16.42 -17.14 -12.24
C GLY A 377 15.10 -17.79 -11.83
N GLN A 378 13.96 -17.29 -12.32
CA GLN A 378 12.62 -17.81 -11.99
C GLN A 378 12.13 -18.89 -12.97
N ASN A 379 12.61 -18.89 -14.21
CA ASN A 379 12.03 -19.67 -15.30
C ASN A 379 13.06 -20.59 -15.96
N TRP A 380 13.10 -21.86 -15.53
CA TRP A 380 14.06 -22.84 -16.06
C TRP A 380 13.77 -23.25 -17.50
N ILE A 381 12.49 -23.29 -17.89
CA ILE A 381 12.08 -23.64 -19.27
C ILE A 381 12.57 -22.56 -20.22
N LYS A 382 12.32 -21.28 -19.88
CA LYS A 382 12.82 -20.14 -20.63
C LYS A 382 14.35 -20.15 -20.68
N ALA A 383 15.03 -20.43 -19.56
CA ALA A 383 16.49 -20.51 -19.51
C ALA A 383 17.04 -21.57 -20.48
N LEU A 384 16.49 -22.78 -20.46
CA LEU A 384 16.91 -23.85 -21.35
C LEU A 384 16.64 -23.49 -22.82
N ALA A 385 15.43 -23.01 -23.12
CA ALA A 385 15.04 -22.63 -24.48
C ALA A 385 15.92 -21.50 -25.03
N MET A 386 16.17 -20.44 -24.25
CA MET A 386 17.04 -19.32 -24.64
C MET A 386 18.49 -19.77 -24.80
N THR A 387 18.98 -20.69 -23.96
CA THR A 387 20.32 -21.26 -24.11
C THR A 387 20.49 -21.94 -25.46
N ILE A 388 19.54 -22.79 -25.84
CA ILE A 388 19.58 -23.50 -27.13
C ILE A 388 19.44 -22.50 -28.29
N PHE A 389 18.46 -21.60 -28.20
CA PHE A 389 18.14 -20.63 -29.25
C PHE A 389 19.29 -19.65 -29.54
N VAL A 390 19.83 -18.99 -28.50
CA VAL A 390 20.92 -18.02 -28.67
C VAL A 390 22.18 -18.70 -29.18
N THR A 391 22.50 -19.90 -28.67
CA THR A 391 23.66 -20.67 -29.14
C THR A 391 23.52 -21.04 -30.62
N ALA A 392 22.31 -21.43 -31.06
CA ALA A 392 22.03 -21.72 -32.46
C ALA A 392 22.13 -20.47 -33.35
N ILE A 393 21.71 -19.29 -32.87
CA ILE A 393 21.89 -18.02 -33.59
C ILE A 393 23.37 -17.69 -33.75
N CYS A 394 24.16 -17.74 -32.66
CA CYS A 394 25.59 -17.47 -32.73
C CYS A 394 26.30 -18.44 -33.67
N PHE A 395 25.96 -19.73 -33.61
CA PHE A 395 26.43 -20.73 -34.59
C PHE A 395 26.08 -20.30 -36.01
N THR A 396 24.83 -19.95 -36.27
CA THR A 396 24.36 -19.55 -37.60
C THR A 396 25.13 -18.35 -38.13
N VAL A 397 25.33 -17.31 -37.33
CA VAL A 397 26.14 -16.13 -37.72
C VAL A 397 27.60 -16.49 -37.95
N PHE A 398 28.19 -17.33 -37.10
CA PHE A 398 29.56 -17.84 -37.26
C PHE A 398 29.72 -18.71 -38.53
N TYR A 399 28.69 -19.48 -38.88
CA TYR A 399 28.74 -20.48 -39.95
C TYR A 399 28.36 -19.90 -41.33
N ILE A 400 27.66 -18.77 -41.38
CA ILE A 400 27.20 -18.06 -42.60
C ILE A 400 28.24 -17.27 -43.45
N PRO A 401 29.50 -16.93 -43.06
CA PRO A 401 30.31 -15.89 -43.74
C PRO A 401 30.70 -16.04 -45.21
N ASP A 402 30.10 -16.92 -46.01
CA ASP A 402 30.22 -16.90 -47.46
C ASP A 402 28.87 -16.82 -48.20
N LEU A 403 28.14 -15.72 -47.97
CA LEU A 403 26.96 -15.37 -48.76
C LEU A 403 27.28 -14.53 -50.00
N THR A 404 28.52 -14.06 -50.17
CA THR A 404 28.83 -13.04 -51.19
C THR A 404 29.83 -13.46 -52.27
N GLN A 405 30.51 -14.62 -52.20
CA GLN A 405 31.49 -14.97 -53.25
C GLN A 405 31.58 -16.42 -53.75
N SER A 406 30.62 -17.32 -53.52
CA SER A 406 30.83 -18.68 -54.01
C SER A 406 29.59 -19.53 -54.31
N ASN A 407 29.77 -20.46 -55.25
CA ASN A 407 28.90 -21.62 -55.50
C ASN A 407 28.87 -22.62 -54.31
N ILE A 408 29.07 -22.15 -53.06
CA ILE A 408 29.03 -22.91 -51.80
C ILE A 408 27.60 -23.19 -51.31
N ILE A 409 26.59 -22.78 -52.07
CA ILE A 409 25.17 -22.93 -51.73
C ILE A 409 24.76 -24.39 -51.44
N ARG A 410 25.50 -25.41 -51.94
CA ARG A 410 25.07 -26.83 -51.83
C ARG A 410 25.85 -27.73 -50.87
N PHE A 411 27.10 -27.40 -50.51
CA PHE A 411 27.94 -28.32 -49.71
C PHE A 411 27.95 -28.03 -48.21
N TYR A 412 27.86 -26.77 -47.77
CA TYR A 412 27.93 -26.43 -46.34
C TYR A 412 26.62 -26.66 -45.58
N TYR A 413 25.47 -26.61 -46.24
CA TYR A 413 24.18 -26.89 -45.62
C TYR A 413 23.91 -28.40 -45.42
N LYS A 414 24.66 -29.28 -46.09
CA LYS A 414 24.44 -30.74 -46.00
C LYS A 414 24.75 -31.29 -44.60
N ASN A 415 25.62 -30.63 -43.84
CA ASN A 415 26.05 -31.01 -42.49
C ASN A 415 25.75 -29.94 -41.42
N LEU A 416 24.83 -29.00 -41.68
CA LEU A 416 24.49 -27.91 -40.74
C LEU A 416 24.17 -28.44 -39.34
N PHE A 417 23.33 -29.47 -39.27
CA PHE A 417 22.90 -30.05 -38.00
C PHE A 417 24.04 -30.79 -37.27
N PRO A 418 24.81 -31.72 -37.90
CA PRO A 418 26.00 -32.30 -37.27
C PRO A 418 27.02 -31.28 -36.74
N GLU A 419 27.29 -30.21 -37.48
CA GLU A 419 28.22 -29.18 -37.05
C GLU A 419 27.63 -28.29 -35.94
N LEU A 420 26.32 -28.03 -35.95
CA LEU A 420 25.62 -27.40 -34.82
C LEU A 420 25.75 -28.25 -33.55
N ILE A 421 25.56 -29.57 -33.65
CA ILE A 421 25.74 -30.48 -32.50
C ILE A 421 27.18 -30.43 -31.97
N LYS A 422 28.19 -30.44 -32.83
CA LYS A 422 29.58 -30.25 -32.40
C LYS A 422 29.80 -28.90 -31.73
N TYR A 423 29.17 -27.84 -32.23
CA TYR A 423 29.23 -26.53 -31.60
C TYR A 423 28.61 -26.51 -30.19
N PHE A 424 27.56 -27.29 -29.93
CA PHE A 424 27.01 -27.46 -28.58
C PHE A 424 27.93 -28.21 -27.61
N ILE A 425 28.93 -28.95 -28.11
CA ILE A 425 29.95 -29.58 -27.25
C ILE A 425 30.89 -28.48 -26.75
N PRO A 426 30.88 -28.12 -25.46
CA PRO A 426 31.56 -26.90 -25.00
C PRO A 426 33.07 -26.90 -25.22
N THR A 427 33.67 -28.09 -25.22
CA THR A 427 35.12 -28.32 -25.35
C THR A 427 35.60 -28.59 -26.77
N ASP A 428 34.70 -28.70 -27.76
CA ASP A 428 35.09 -28.91 -29.15
C ASP A 428 35.30 -27.57 -29.87
N TYR A 429 36.56 -27.32 -30.27
CA TYR A 429 37.01 -26.13 -31.00
C TYR A 429 37.41 -26.42 -32.45
N THR A 430 37.14 -27.63 -32.95
CA THR A 430 37.54 -28.07 -34.30
C THR A 430 37.00 -27.15 -35.39
N LEU A 431 35.75 -26.70 -35.23
CA LEU A 431 35.09 -25.75 -36.12
C LEU A 431 35.79 -24.39 -36.17
N LEU A 432 36.24 -23.88 -35.02
CA LEU A 432 36.94 -22.60 -34.91
C LEU A 432 38.29 -22.66 -35.63
N ILE A 433 39.05 -23.74 -35.44
CA ILE A 433 40.34 -23.97 -36.08
C ILE A 433 40.17 -24.00 -37.61
N LYS A 434 39.16 -24.72 -38.11
CA LYS A 434 38.82 -24.76 -39.54
C LYS A 434 38.47 -23.38 -40.08
N TYR A 435 37.66 -22.61 -39.34
CA TYR A 435 37.26 -21.26 -39.74
C TYR A 435 38.45 -20.29 -39.81
N ALA A 436 39.35 -20.35 -38.83
CA ALA A 436 40.56 -19.53 -38.81
C ALA A 436 41.52 -19.85 -39.97
N ALA A 437 41.59 -21.12 -40.37
CA ALA A 437 42.40 -21.60 -41.50
C ALA A 437 41.77 -21.37 -42.90
N SER A 438 40.56 -20.83 -42.97
CA SER A 438 39.84 -20.59 -44.24
C SER A 438 40.55 -19.56 -45.13
N SER A 439 40.12 -19.44 -46.39
CA SER A 439 40.58 -18.42 -47.33
C SER A 439 39.95 -17.03 -47.11
N LEU A 440 39.13 -16.86 -46.06
CA LEU A 440 38.46 -15.59 -45.76
C LEU A 440 39.47 -14.46 -45.46
N ASN A 441 39.03 -13.22 -45.68
CA ASN A 441 39.83 -12.05 -45.29
C ASN A 441 39.99 -11.98 -43.76
N LEU A 442 41.02 -11.26 -43.31
CA LEU A 442 41.37 -11.19 -41.90
C LEU A 442 40.25 -10.61 -41.03
N LEU A 443 39.52 -9.60 -41.53
CA LEU A 443 38.42 -8.98 -40.79
C LEU A 443 37.26 -9.95 -40.51
N LEU A 444 36.83 -10.73 -41.52
CA LEU A 444 35.79 -11.75 -41.36
C LEU A 444 36.25 -12.90 -40.46
N LYS A 445 37.53 -13.27 -40.53
CA LYS A 445 38.12 -14.24 -39.60
C LYS A 445 38.03 -13.76 -38.15
N ILE A 446 38.49 -12.54 -37.88
CA ILE A 446 38.44 -11.95 -36.54
C ILE A 446 36.98 -11.89 -36.06
N PHE A 447 36.07 -11.39 -36.90
CA PHE A 447 34.65 -11.30 -36.56
C PHE A 447 34.04 -12.67 -36.22
N GLY A 448 34.24 -13.68 -37.06
CA GLY A 448 33.70 -15.01 -36.82
C GLY A 448 34.30 -15.67 -35.58
N VAL A 449 35.59 -15.49 -35.30
CA VAL A 449 36.21 -15.94 -34.05
C VAL A 449 35.55 -15.30 -32.83
N LEU A 450 35.28 -13.99 -32.87
CA LEU A 450 34.58 -13.29 -31.79
C LEU A 450 33.15 -13.82 -31.59
N VAL A 451 32.40 -14.02 -32.67
CA VAL A 451 31.04 -14.57 -32.62
C VAL A 451 31.03 -16.00 -32.08
N TYR A 452 32.01 -16.82 -32.49
CA TYR A 452 32.16 -18.19 -32.01
C TYR A 452 32.34 -18.24 -30.50
N PHE A 453 33.28 -17.44 -29.96
CA PHE A 453 33.52 -17.38 -28.52
C PHE A 453 32.34 -16.78 -27.77
N LEU A 454 31.70 -15.75 -28.31
CA LEU A 454 30.49 -15.17 -27.73
C LEU A 454 29.39 -16.23 -27.55
N GLY A 455 29.12 -17.05 -28.57
CA GLY A 455 28.12 -18.10 -28.45
C GLY A 455 28.49 -19.19 -27.43
N LYS A 456 29.78 -19.54 -27.28
CA LYS A 456 30.23 -20.44 -26.20
C LYS A 456 30.02 -19.83 -24.81
N VAL A 457 30.36 -18.55 -24.63
CA VAL A 457 30.13 -17.83 -23.36
C VAL A 457 28.64 -17.76 -23.03
N LEU A 458 27.79 -17.46 -24.02
CA LEU A 458 26.34 -17.37 -23.86
C LEU A 458 25.69 -18.73 -23.59
N PHE A 459 26.22 -19.82 -24.16
CA PHE A 459 25.83 -21.19 -23.83
C PHE A 459 26.12 -21.53 -22.36
N TRP A 460 27.34 -21.24 -21.90
CA TRP A 460 27.73 -21.45 -20.50
C TRP A 460 26.89 -20.61 -19.54
N TYR A 461 26.70 -19.33 -19.87
CA TYR A 461 25.87 -18.43 -19.08
C TYR A 461 24.44 -18.96 -18.95
N GLY A 462 23.82 -19.37 -20.06
CA GLY A 462 22.47 -19.93 -20.07
C GLY A 462 22.36 -21.25 -19.29
N SER A 463 23.40 -22.07 -19.32
CA SER A 463 23.49 -23.29 -18.51
C SER A 463 23.48 -22.97 -17.01
N VAL A 464 24.26 -21.97 -16.58
CA VAL A 464 24.25 -21.48 -15.18
C VAL A 464 22.88 -20.92 -14.80
N GLN A 465 22.22 -20.17 -15.69
CA GLN A 465 20.87 -19.66 -15.46
C GLN A 465 19.85 -20.78 -15.28
N THR A 466 19.96 -21.84 -16.10
CA THR A 466 19.11 -23.04 -16.00
C THR A 466 19.29 -23.73 -14.65
N VAL A 467 20.54 -23.99 -14.24
CA VAL A 467 20.84 -24.57 -12.91
C VAL A 467 20.33 -23.68 -11.77
N THR A 468 20.51 -22.36 -11.89
CA THR A 468 20.04 -21.41 -10.89
C THR A 468 18.52 -21.46 -10.75
N ALA A 469 17.79 -21.57 -11.86
CA ALA A 469 16.34 -21.70 -11.86
C ALA A 469 15.84 -23.06 -11.35
N PHE A 470 16.64 -24.12 -11.45
CA PHE A 470 16.33 -25.41 -10.81
C PHE A 470 16.51 -25.39 -9.30
N ARG A 471 17.49 -24.65 -8.78
CA ARG A 471 17.78 -24.57 -7.33
C ARG A 471 16.59 -24.09 -6.49
N LYS A 472 15.58 -23.47 -7.09
CA LYS A 472 14.32 -23.12 -6.41
C LYS A 472 13.56 -24.33 -5.86
N PHE A 473 13.72 -25.50 -6.49
CA PHE A 473 13.07 -26.75 -6.07
C PHE A 473 13.94 -27.61 -5.15
N SER A 474 15.24 -27.34 -5.06
CA SER A 474 16.18 -28.17 -4.31
C SER A 474 16.49 -27.67 -2.89
N LYS A 475 16.12 -26.43 -2.55
CA LYS A 475 16.42 -25.82 -1.23
C LYS A 475 15.33 -26.06 -0.16
N GLY A 476 14.35 -26.92 -0.44
CA GLY A 476 13.29 -27.32 0.49
C GLY A 476 13.23 -28.83 0.74
N ALA A 477 14.30 -29.56 0.44
CA ALA A 477 14.46 -30.99 0.73
C ALA A 477 15.48 -31.20 1.84
#